data_AF-A0A1B0D6F1-F1
#
_entry.id   AF-A0A1B0D6F1-F1
#
_cell.length_a   1.000
_cell.length_b   1.000
_cell.length_c   1.000
_cell.angle_alpha   90.00
_cell.angle_beta   90.00
_cell.angle_gamma   90.00
#
_symmetry.space_group_name_H-M   'P 1'
#
loop_
_entity.id
_entity.type
_entity.pdbx_description
1 polymer ?
#
loop_
_entity_poly.entity_id
_entity_poly.type
_entity_poly.pdbx_seq_one_letter_code
_entity_poly.pdbx_strand_id
1 'polypeptide(L)' 'MNLVLDCLVSEWGSWSECDATCGTGMMSRNRTVVRPAQNGGKHCPSLVQKRGCQGFKCQHHQDRRVMRGDLP' A
#
# COMPACT_ATOMS: atom_id res chain seq x y z
N MET A 1 26.74 31.94 -5.25
CA MET A 1 26.12 30.92 -6.14
C MET A 1 25.21 30.06 -5.28
N ASN A 2 23.90 30.07 -5.55
CA ASN A 2 22.94 29.26 -4.79
C ASN A 2 22.98 27.82 -5.30
N LEU A 3 23.25 26.86 -4.41
CA LEU A 3 23.32 25.44 -4.77
C LEU A 3 21.90 24.89 -4.96
N VAL A 4 21.61 24.38 -6.15
CA VAL A 4 20.34 23.68 -6.43
C VAL A 4 20.40 22.32 -5.75
N LEU A 5 19.46 22.06 -4.85
CA LEU A 5 19.39 20.79 -4.13
C LEU A 5 18.02 20.16 -4.35
N ASP A 6 18.05 18.98 -4.96
CA ASP A 6 16.86 18.14 -5.07
C ASP A 6 16.44 17.62 -3.69
N CYS A 7 15.14 17.33 -3.56
CA CYS A 7 14.62 16.69 -2.37
C CYS A 7 15.29 15.33 -2.15
N LEU A 8 15.71 15.07 -0.91
CA LEU A 8 16.24 13.81 -0.46
C LEU A 8 15.22 13.13 0.45
N VAL A 9 14.92 11.87 0.18
CA VAL A 9 14.01 11.04 0.98
C VAL A 9 14.78 9.87 1.60
N SER A 10 14.27 9.34 2.70
CA SER A 10 14.85 8.18 3.35
C SER A 10 14.69 6.92 2.51
N GLU A 11 15.40 5.87 2.92
CA GLU A 11 15.05 4.52 2.50
C GLU A 11 13.61 4.18 2.93
N TRP A 12 13.03 3.23 2.19
CA TRP A 12 11.69 2.74 2.51
C TRP A 12 11.71 1.96 3.83
N GLY A 13 10.69 2.19 4.65
CA GLY A 13 10.39 1.32 5.78
C GLY A 13 9.91 -0.06 5.32
N SER A 14 9.69 -0.94 6.31
CA SER A 14 9.09 -2.26 6.08
C SER A 14 7.70 -2.14 5.50
N TRP A 15 7.30 -3.15 4.72
CA TRP A 15 5.92 -3.29 4.30
C TRP A 15 5.02 -3.56 5.51
N SER A 16 3.84 -2.96 5.50
CA SER A 16 2.75 -3.32 6.40
C SER A 16 2.33 -4.76 6.14
N GLU A 17 1.61 -5.33 7.10
CA GLU A 17 0.88 -6.56 6.85
C GLU A 17 -0.13 -6.37 5.71
N CYS A 18 -0.49 -7.50 5.08
CA CYS A 18 -1.51 -7.52 4.05
C CYS A 18 -2.85 -7.15 4.70
N ASP A 19 -3.57 -6.19 4.12
CA ASP A 19 -4.89 -5.78 4.61
C ASP A 19 -5.95 -6.90 4.48
N ALA A 20 -5.70 -7.89 3.62
CA ALA A 20 -6.54 -9.05 3.42
C ALA A 20 -5.92 -10.29 4.09
N THR A 21 -6.70 -10.93 4.94
CA THR A 21 -6.33 -12.23 5.55
C THR A 21 -6.46 -13.37 4.53
N CYS A 22 -7.34 -13.24 3.54
CA CYS A 22 -7.50 -14.19 2.45
C CYS A 22 -7.63 -13.50 1.08
N GLY A 23 -7.29 -14.20 0.00
CA GLY A 23 -7.46 -13.71 -1.35
C GLY A 23 -6.41 -12.68 -1.74
N THR A 24 -6.82 -11.65 -2.49
CA THR A 24 -5.92 -10.57 -2.90
C THR A 24 -6.14 -9.37 -1.99
N GLY A 25 -5.06 -8.83 -1.45
CA GLY A 25 -5.05 -7.61 -0.65
C GLY A 25 -4.01 -6.61 -1.12
N MET A 26 -3.77 -5.61 -0.28
CA MET A 26 -2.78 -4.56 -0.45
C MET A 26 -1.91 -4.44 0.80
N MET A 27 -0.62 -4.23 0.57
CA MET A 27 0.33 -3.82 1.59
C MET A 27 0.85 -2.43 1.24
N SER A 28 1.25 -1.67 2.25
CA SER A 28 1.78 -0.32 2.09
C SER A 28 3.09 -0.13 2.86
N ARG A 29 3.95 0.75 2.37
CA ARG A 29 5.14 1.18 3.09
C ARG A 29 5.39 2.66 2.90
N ASN A 30 6.14 3.22 3.84
CA ASN A 30 6.29 4.65 3.99
C ASN A 30 7.78 4.99 4.03
N ARG A 31 8.12 6.21 3.58
CA ARG A 31 9.44 6.82 3.77
C ARG A 31 9.25 8.29 4.12
N THR A 32 10.29 8.93 4.66
CA THR A 32 10.22 10.32 5.10
C THR A 32 11.09 11.22 4.23
N VAL A 33 10.81 12.52 4.29
CA VAL A 33 11.69 13.53 3.68
C VAL A 33 12.87 13.75 4.63
N VAL A 34 14.08 13.47 4.15
CA VAL A 34 15.33 13.77 4.87
C VAL A 34 15.72 15.23 4.66
N ARG A 35 15.50 15.74 3.44
CA ARG A 35 15.77 17.14 3.09
C ARG A 35 14.79 17.63 2.03
N PRO A 36 14.13 18.79 2.22
CA PRO A 36 13.30 19.39 1.19
C PRO A 36 14.15 19.91 0.02
N ALA A 37 13.48 20.18 -1.11
CA ALA A 37 14.12 20.82 -2.26
C ALA A 37 14.51 22.27 -1.94
N GLN A 38 15.63 22.75 -2.49
CA GLN A 38 16.10 24.12 -2.33
C GLN A 38 16.50 24.74 -3.66
N ASN A 39 16.37 26.07 -3.76
CA ASN A 39 16.83 26.87 -4.89
C ASN A 39 16.31 26.37 -6.27
N GLY A 40 15.06 25.92 -6.32
CA GLY A 40 14.44 25.40 -7.54
C GLY A 40 14.75 23.92 -7.84
N GLY A 41 15.31 23.18 -6.87
CA GLY A 41 15.50 21.74 -6.98
C GLY A 41 14.19 20.96 -7.10
N LYS A 42 14.29 19.69 -7.50
CA LYS A 42 13.12 18.83 -7.72
C LYS A 42 12.38 18.50 -6.43
N HIS A 43 11.05 18.57 -6.50
CA HIS A 43 10.15 18.17 -5.41
C HIS A 43 10.33 16.71 -5.02
N CYS A 44 9.92 16.40 -3.78
CA CYS A 44 10.02 15.05 -3.25
C CYS A 44 9.14 14.08 -4.04
N PRO A 45 9.64 12.86 -4.34
CA PRO A 45 8.81 11.81 -4.89
C PRO A 45 7.79 11.32 -3.85
N SER A 46 6.87 10.43 -4.26
CA SER A 46 5.87 9.85 -3.36
C SER A 46 6.50 9.24 -2.11
N LEU A 47 5.93 9.55 -0.95
CA LEU A 47 6.36 9.06 0.36
C LEU A 47 5.67 7.77 0.79
N VAL A 48 4.66 7.35 0.03
CA VAL A 48 3.88 6.13 0.26
C VAL A 48 3.96 5.26 -0.99
N GLN A 49 4.21 3.98 -0.79
CA GLN A 49 4.13 2.97 -1.83
C GLN A 49 3.11 1.91 -1.43
N LYS A 50 2.34 1.44 -2.40
CA LYS A 50 1.40 0.33 -2.22
C LYS A 50 1.72 -0.79 -3.21
N ARG A 51 1.48 -2.03 -2.80
CA ARG A 51 1.69 -3.23 -3.62
C ARG A 51 0.62 -4.27 -3.31
N GLY A 52 0.22 -5.05 -4.30
CA GLY A 52 -0.67 -6.19 -4.10
C GLY A 52 -0.01 -7.31 -3.30
N CYS A 53 -0.78 -7.94 -2.42
CA CYS A 53 -0.38 -9.10 -1.64
C CYS A 53 -1.38 -10.23 -1.82
N GLN A 54 -0.94 -11.47 -1.62
CA GLN A 54 -1.80 -12.65 -1.61
C GLN A 54 -1.88 -13.19 -0.19
N GLY A 55 -3.07 -13.11 0.40
CA GLY A 55 -3.40 -13.78 1.64
C GLY A 55 -3.66 -15.28 1.41
N PHE A 56 -4.17 -15.96 2.43
CA PHE A 56 -4.54 -17.36 2.31
C PHE A 56 -5.64 -17.57 1.26
N LYS A 57 -5.80 -18.79 0.74
CA LYS A 57 -6.94 -19.08 -0.16
C LYS A 57 -8.24 -18.79 0.59
N CYS A 58 -9.04 -17.84 0.09
CA CYS A 58 -10.38 -17.65 0.63
C CYS A 58 -11.17 -18.92 0.39
N GLN A 59 -11.57 -19.59 1.47
CA GLN A 59 -12.60 -20.61 1.39
C GLN A 59 -13.91 -19.87 1.23
N HIS A 60 -14.28 -19.65 -0.04
CA HIS A 60 -15.64 -19.28 -0.37
C HIS A 60 -16.56 -20.33 0.28
N HIS A 61 -17.42 -19.91 1.21
CA HIS A 61 -18.69 -20.61 1.37
C HIS A 61 -19.46 -20.41 0.07
N GLN A 62 -19.20 -21.28 -0.91
CA GLN A 62 -20.07 -21.47 -2.06
C GLN A 62 -21.33 -22.20 -1.59
N ASP A 63 -22.12 -21.62 -0.69
CA ASP A 63 -23.50 -22.05 -0.55
C ASP A 63 -24.32 -21.34 -1.63
N ARG A 64 -24.18 -21.81 -2.87
CA ARG A 64 -25.24 -21.68 -3.89
C ARG A 64 -26.48 -22.53 -3.54
N ARG A 65 -26.83 -22.62 -2.24
CA ARG A 65 -28.00 -23.35 -1.73
C ARG A 65 -28.89 -22.49 -0.82
N VAL A 66 -28.79 -21.16 -0.87
CA VAL A 66 -29.80 -20.28 -0.27
C VAL A 66 -30.62 -19.59 -1.36
N MET A 67 -31.37 -20.39 -2.13
CA MET A 67 -32.56 -19.95 -2.89
C MET A 67 -33.57 -21.11 -3.01
N ARG A 68 -33.88 -21.78 -1.89
CA ARG A 68 -35.22 -22.32 -1.68
C ARG A 68 -35.65 -21.86 -0.30
N GLY A 69 -36.54 -20.88 -0.29
CA GLY A 69 -37.33 -20.60 0.89
C GLY A 69 -38.11 -21.86 1.21
N ASP A 70 -37.71 -22.52 2.29
CA ASP A 70 -38.55 -23.46 3.00
C ASP A 70 -38.70 -22.87 4.41
N LEU A 71 -39.67 -21.95 4.49
CA LEU A 71 -40.24 -21.44 5.73
C LEU A 71 -41.40 -22.40 6.06
N PRO A 72 -41.39 -23.11 7.19
CA PRO A 72 -42.63 -23.55 7.84
C PRO A 72 -43.37 -22.36 8.46
#